data_AF-A0A800ACD9-F1
#
_entry.id   AF-A0A800ACD9-F1
#
_cell.length_a   1.000
_cell.length_b   1.000
_cell.length_c   1.000
_cell.angle_alpha   90.00
_cell.angle_beta   90.00
_cell.angle_gamma   90.00
#
_symmetry.space_group_name_H-M   'P 1'
#
loop_
_entity.id
_entity.type
_entity.pdbx_description
1 polymer ?
#
loop_
_entity_poly.entity_id
_entity_poly.type
_entity_poly.pdbx_seq_one_letter_code
_entity_poly.pdbx_strand_id
1 'polypeptide(L)'
;MLKKSCSQFAREKGELRHQIKQLEAENLRLRRVKREVNNNGKESNQHQLERENKKLKYELEKALQGLTELGELKIDKAKLEVELKSIEEDFQEYKIATAEEIESWQKKLQKLREESALALESAHKKIKELTPSQVEDTSQHNDSEKQQRVGVFVDVQNMFYAAKDRYNARLDYLKLLDMIVGDRTVVAAVAYVVQMPEVDQTAFISFLEHNGYHVKSKELRMRLDGSAKGDWDMGIAIDIISMLDDLDVIILASGDGDFCALVEMVKKKGCRVEVVAFPHNTSIDLQQKADEFFPIGGDMLI
;
A
#
# COMPACT_ATOMS: atom_id res chain seq x y z
N MET A 1 23.80 -1.49 -4.35
CA MET A 1 23.82 -0.21 -3.61
C MET A 1 24.77 -0.21 -2.39
N LEU A 2 25.05 -1.37 -1.77
CA LEU A 2 25.94 -1.49 -0.58
C LEU A 2 27.41 -1.02 -0.77
N LYS A 3 28.00 -1.14 -1.97
CA LYS A 3 29.40 -0.74 -2.21
C LYS A 3 29.61 0.79 -2.21
N LYS A 4 28.64 1.58 -2.69
CA LYS A 4 28.73 3.06 -2.69
C LYS A 4 28.64 3.65 -1.27
N SER A 5 27.85 3.01 -0.40
CA SER A 5 27.71 3.38 1.00
C SER A 5 28.99 3.09 1.80
N CYS A 6 29.61 1.92 1.59
CA CYS A 6 30.85 1.52 2.28
C CYS A 6 32.05 2.42 1.94
N SER A 7 32.16 2.89 0.69
CA SER A 7 33.22 3.82 0.27
C SER A 7 33.07 5.22 0.86
N GLN A 8 31.82 5.67 1.05
CA GLN A 8 31.52 6.98 1.63
C GLN A 8 31.84 6.98 3.13
N PHE A 9 31.48 5.90 3.85
CA PHE A 9 31.84 5.74 5.26
C PHE A 9 33.34 5.52 5.50
N ALA A 10 34.06 4.87 4.58
CA ALA A 10 35.52 4.77 4.65
C ALA A 10 36.19 6.14 4.55
N ARG A 11 35.62 7.04 3.72
CA ARG A 11 36.09 8.41 3.54
C ARG A 11 35.81 9.27 4.79
N GLU A 12 34.59 9.22 5.31
CA GLU A 12 34.21 9.93 6.55
C GLU A 12 35.04 9.43 7.76
N LYS A 13 35.29 8.13 7.87
CA LYS A 13 36.18 7.56 8.90
C LYS A 13 37.63 8.03 8.75
N GLY A 14 38.08 8.23 7.52
CA GLY A 14 39.40 8.80 7.21
C GLY A 14 39.51 10.26 7.63
N GLU A 15 38.48 11.06 7.33
CA GLU A 15 38.39 12.47 7.68
C GLU A 15 38.33 12.67 9.21
N LEU A 16 37.53 11.88 9.93
CA LEU A 16 37.47 11.91 11.39
C LEU A 16 38.80 11.51 12.03
N ARG A 17 39.50 10.50 11.49
CA ARG A 17 40.85 10.13 11.97
C ARG A 17 41.87 11.24 11.74
N HIS A 18 41.73 11.99 10.64
CA HIS A 18 42.59 13.12 10.36
C HIS A 18 42.32 14.28 11.33
N GLN A 19 41.05 14.58 11.61
CA GLN A 19 40.65 15.59 12.60
C GLN A 19 41.14 15.24 14.01
N ILE A 20 41.04 13.98 14.43
CA ILE A 20 41.57 13.53 15.73
C ILE A 20 43.09 13.77 15.81
N LYS A 21 43.85 13.42 14.76
CA LYS A 21 45.31 13.68 14.73
C LYS A 21 45.64 15.17 14.77
N GLN A 22 44.86 16.01 14.11
CA GLN A 22 45.04 17.47 14.16
C GLN A 22 44.79 18.00 15.57
N LEU A 23 43.70 17.57 16.21
CA LEU A 23 43.37 17.94 17.59
C LEU A 23 44.43 17.44 18.58
N GLU A 24 44.98 16.24 18.41
CA GLU A 24 46.09 15.72 19.23
C GLU A 24 47.36 16.56 19.08
N ALA A 25 47.70 16.94 17.85
CA ALA A 25 48.86 17.80 17.57
C ALA A 25 48.68 19.21 18.17
N GLU A 26 47.48 19.77 18.07
CA GLU A 26 47.15 21.06 18.66
C GLU A 26 47.16 21.00 20.20
N ASN A 27 46.66 19.91 20.79
CA ASN A 27 46.74 19.68 22.24
C ASN A 27 48.20 19.56 22.71
N LEU A 28 49.06 18.90 21.94
CA LEU A 28 50.50 18.82 22.23
C LEU A 28 51.18 20.20 22.15
N ARG A 29 50.79 21.02 21.17
CA ARG A 29 51.24 22.41 21.03
C ARG A 29 50.79 23.26 22.22
N LEU A 30 49.53 23.17 22.62
CA LEU A 30 48.98 23.85 23.79
C LEU A 30 49.69 23.43 25.08
N ARG A 31 50.08 22.16 25.23
CA ARG A 31 50.90 21.68 26.36
C ARG A 31 52.32 22.24 26.37
N ARG A 32 52.90 22.55 25.20
CA ARG A 32 54.20 23.26 25.11
C ARG A 32 54.04 24.73 25.48
N VAL A 33 53.03 25.41 24.94
CA VAL A 33 52.70 26.80 25.30
C VAL A 33 52.40 26.91 26.79
N LYS A 34 51.66 25.96 27.38
CA LYS A 34 51.42 25.91 28.83
C LYS A 34 52.72 25.81 29.64
N ARG A 35 53.71 25.04 29.17
CA ARG A 35 55.04 24.96 29.80
C ARG A 35 55.85 26.26 29.69
N GLU A 36 55.76 26.95 28.54
CA GLU A 36 56.42 28.24 28.33
C GLU A 36 55.78 29.37 29.15
N VAL A 37 54.45 29.37 29.29
CA VAL A 37 53.69 30.32 30.13
C VAL A 37 53.97 30.10 31.62
N ASN A 38 54.22 28.85 32.06
CA ASN A 38 54.59 28.55 33.45
C ASN A 38 55.96 29.13 33.85
N ASN A 39 56.82 29.50 32.87
CA ASN A 39 58.11 30.14 33.11
C ASN A 39 58.04 31.68 33.13
N ASN A 40 56.94 32.30 32.70
CA ASN A 40 56.73 33.75 32.69
C ASN A 40 55.35 34.09 33.27
N GLY A 41 55.32 34.41 34.57
CA GLY A 41 54.12 34.54 35.41
C GLY A 41 52.91 35.22 34.77
N LYS A 42 51.94 34.39 34.34
CA LYS A 42 50.58 34.78 33.97
C LYS A 42 49.57 33.73 34.47
N GLU A 43 49.31 33.72 35.77
CA GLU A 43 48.38 32.79 36.44
C GLU A 43 46.94 32.83 35.89
N SER A 44 46.46 33.99 35.42
CA SER A 44 45.11 34.11 34.82
C SER A 44 44.93 33.31 33.53
N ASN A 45 45.94 33.29 32.64
CA ASN A 45 45.86 32.53 31.40
C ASN A 45 45.90 31.02 31.65
N GLN A 46 46.66 30.60 32.67
CA GLN A 46 46.78 29.20 33.06
C GLN A 46 45.47 28.64 33.61
N HIS A 47 44.76 29.40 34.45
CA HIS A 47 43.44 29.00 34.95
C HIS A 47 42.37 28.94 33.86
N GLN A 48 42.38 29.86 32.90
CA GLN A 48 41.45 29.84 31.77
C GLN A 48 41.71 28.61 30.88
N LEU A 49 42.97 28.34 30.55
CA LEU A 49 43.40 27.13 29.82
C LEU A 49 43.03 25.84 30.57
N GLU A 50 43.08 25.83 31.90
CA GLU A 50 42.69 24.66 32.69
C GLU A 50 41.18 24.41 32.68
N ARG A 51 40.37 25.48 32.73
CA ARG A 51 38.92 25.38 32.59
C ARG A 51 38.52 24.87 31.20
N GLU A 52 39.12 25.41 30.15
CA GLU A 52 38.89 24.95 28.77
C GLU A 52 39.31 23.50 28.57
N ASN A 53 40.48 23.10 29.09
CA ASN A 53 40.92 21.70 29.04
C ASN A 53 39.97 20.75 29.78
N LYS A 54 39.39 21.18 30.90
CA LYS A 54 38.41 20.37 31.64
C LYS A 54 37.11 20.22 30.84
N LYS A 55 36.65 21.30 30.19
CA LYS A 55 35.47 21.27 29.31
C LYS A 55 35.68 20.35 28.10
N LEU A 56 36.82 20.48 27.41
CA LEU A 56 37.15 19.64 26.26
C LEU A 56 37.27 18.16 26.63
N LYS A 57 37.82 17.83 27.81
CA LYS A 57 37.86 16.44 28.29
C LYS A 57 36.46 15.86 28.48
N TYR A 58 35.55 16.63 29.09
CA TYR A 58 34.17 16.20 29.28
C TYR A 58 33.44 15.98 27.95
N GLU A 59 33.64 16.89 26.98
CA GLU A 59 33.06 16.73 25.63
C GLU A 59 33.64 15.52 24.89
N LEU A 60 34.95 15.27 25.02
CA LEU A 60 35.60 14.08 24.45
C LEU A 60 35.06 12.77 25.04
N GLU A 61 34.87 12.73 26.36
CA GLU A 61 34.34 11.55 27.06
C GLU A 61 32.90 11.26 26.64
N LYS A 62 32.06 12.29 26.51
CA LYS A 62 30.70 12.18 25.99
C LYS A 62 30.66 11.66 24.55
N ALA A 63 31.56 12.12 23.70
CA ALA A 63 31.66 11.67 22.31
C ALA A 63 32.12 10.19 22.22
N LEU A 64 33.03 9.76 23.09
CA LEU A 64 33.46 8.36 23.18
C LEU A 64 32.30 7.44 23.61
N GLN A 65 31.48 7.88 24.57
CA GLN A 65 30.31 7.13 25.02
C GLN A 65 29.27 6.94 23.89
N GLY A 66 29.01 7.99 23.10
CA GLY A 66 28.14 7.87 21.93
C GLY A 66 28.69 6.94 20.84
N LEU A 67 30.01 6.85 20.68
CA LEU A 67 30.64 5.90 19.75
C LEU A 67 30.49 4.43 20.20
N THR A 68 30.53 4.16 21.50
CA THR A 68 30.26 2.82 22.05
C THR A 68 28.80 2.40 21.83
N GLU A 69 27.84 3.27 22.14
CA GLU A 69 26.41 3.02 21.90
C GLU A 69 26.12 2.77 20.40
N LEU A 70 26.73 3.56 19.51
CA LEU A 70 26.63 3.34 18.07
C LEU A 70 27.22 1.99 17.62
N GLY A 71 28.24 1.49 18.32
CA GLY A 71 28.83 0.17 18.11
C GLY A 71 27.85 -0.96 18.45
N GLU A 72 27.19 -0.86 19.60
CA GLU A 72 26.18 -1.83 20.07
C GLU A 72 24.98 -1.86 19.13
N LEU A 73 24.45 -0.69 18.74
CA LEU A 73 23.34 -0.59 17.79
C LEU A 73 23.65 -1.21 16.42
N LYS A 74 24.91 -1.19 15.97
CA LYS A 74 25.33 -1.85 14.73
C LYS A 74 25.31 -3.37 14.84
N ILE A 75 25.67 -3.90 16.00
CA ILE A 75 25.62 -5.33 16.27
C ILE A 75 24.17 -5.80 16.27
N ASP A 76 23.28 -5.07 16.96
CA ASP A 76 21.87 -5.45 17.01
C ASP A 76 21.17 -5.28 15.67
N LYS A 77 21.50 -4.24 14.90
CA LYS A 77 21.06 -4.12 13.51
C LYS A 77 21.49 -5.34 12.67
N ALA A 78 22.74 -5.79 12.80
CA ALA A 78 23.22 -6.95 12.04
C ALA A 78 22.50 -8.25 12.44
N LYS A 79 22.14 -8.42 13.72
CA LYS A 79 21.33 -9.57 14.18
C LYS A 79 19.93 -9.53 13.56
N LEU A 80 19.27 -8.38 13.63
CA LEU A 80 17.93 -8.19 13.05
C LEU A 80 17.94 -8.39 11.53
N GLU A 81 18.98 -7.97 10.82
CA GLU A 81 19.12 -8.24 9.38
C GLU A 81 19.21 -9.74 9.06
N VAL A 82 19.85 -10.53 9.91
CA VAL A 82 19.91 -12.00 9.75
C VAL A 82 18.55 -12.64 10.04
N GLU A 83 17.89 -12.24 11.13
CA GLU A 83 16.55 -12.73 11.48
C GLU A 83 15.52 -12.39 10.38
N LEU A 84 15.55 -11.16 9.87
CA LEU A 84 14.69 -10.73 8.77
C LEU A 84 14.87 -11.61 7.54
N LYS A 85 16.13 -11.91 7.18
CA LYS A 85 16.44 -12.76 6.04
C LYS A 85 15.91 -14.19 6.22
N SER A 86 16.01 -14.76 7.42
CA SER A 86 15.43 -16.08 7.72
C SER A 86 13.92 -16.09 7.53
N ILE A 87 13.23 -15.05 8.04
CA ILE A 87 11.77 -14.93 7.90
C ILE A 87 11.37 -14.77 6.42
N GLU A 88 12.14 -14.00 5.65
CA GLU A 88 11.90 -13.84 4.21
C GLU A 88 12.05 -15.18 3.46
N GLU A 89 13.04 -16.00 3.82
CA GLU A 89 13.25 -17.34 3.25
C GLU A 89 12.06 -18.27 3.60
N ASP A 90 11.63 -18.32 4.86
CA ASP A 90 10.47 -19.11 5.32
C ASP A 90 9.18 -18.67 4.59
N PHE A 91 9.00 -17.35 4.39
CA PHE A 91 7.84 -16.81 3.68
C PHE A 91 7.82 -17.21 2.21
N GLN A 92 8.98 -17.23 1.53
CA GLN A 92 9.05 -17.69 0.14
C GLN A 92 8.71 -19.18 0.03
N GLU A 93 9.19 -20.01 0.96
CA GLU A 93 8.90 -21.44 0.98
C GLU A 93 7.39 -21.69 1.16
N TYR A 94 6.76 -21.00 2.11
CA TYR A 94 5.31 -21.06 2.32
C TYR A 94 4.52 -20.62 1.08
N LYS A 95 4.97 -19.56 0.40
CA LYS A 95 4.34 -19.06 -0.83
C LYS A 95 4.40 -20.08 -1.97
N ILE A 96 5.51 -20.79 -2.12
CA ILE A 96 5.67 -21.84 -3.14
C ILE A 96 4.74 -23.01 -2.82
N ALA A 97 4.75 -23.50 -1.57
CA ALA A 97 3.91 -24.61 -1.15
C ALA A 97 2.41 -24.35 -1.37
N THR A 98 1.94 -23.16 -1.00
CA THR A 98 0.53 -22.77 -1.21
C THR A 98 0.17 -22.63 -2.69
N ALA A 99 1.08 -22.11 -3.52
CA ALA A 99 0.87 -22.04 -4.97
C ALA A 99 0.73 -23.43 -5.61
N GLU A 100 1.57 -24.40 -5.21
CA GLU A 100 1.51 -25.78 -5.68
C GLU A 100 0.18 -26.47 -5.30
N GLU A 101 -0.31 -26.23 -4.08
CA GLU A 101 -1.62 -26.74 -3.65
C GLU A 101 -2.76 -26.16 -4.49
N ILE A 102 -2.75 -24.85 -4.74
CA ILE A 102 -3.76 -24.18 -5.58
C ILE A 102 -3.74 -24.76 -7.00
N GLU A 103 -2.57 -24.94 -7.60
CA GLU A 103 -2.46 -25.52 -8.95
C GLU A 103 -3.01 -26.96 -8.99
N SER A 104 -2.74 -27.75 -7.95
CA SER A 104 -3.30 -29.11 -7.80
C SER A 104 -4.83 -29.09 -7.72
N TRP A 105 -5.42 -28.18 -6.95
CA TRP A 105 -6.87 -28.02 -6.86
C TRP A 105 -7.49 -27.52 -8.16
N GLN A 106 -6.85 -26.60 -8.86
CA GLN A 106 -7.30 -26.12 -10.18
C GLN A 106 -7.36 -27.28 -11.20
N LYS A 107 -6.32 -28.12 -11.25
CA LYS A 107 -6.30 -29.32 -12.10
C LYS A 107 -7.42 -30.30 -11.77
N LYS A 108 -7.68 -30.55 -10.48
CA LYS A 108 -8.81 -31.39 -10.05
C LYS A 108 -10.15 -30.81 -10.48
N LEU A 109 -10.34 -29.50 -10.30
CA LEU A 109 -11.58 -28.80 -10.66
C LEU A 109 -11.82 -28.86 -12.17
N GLN A 110 -10.78 -28.67 -12.99
CA GLN A 110 -10.88 -28.76 -14.45
C GLN A 110 -11.33 -30.17 -14.89
N LYS A 111 -10.73 -31.22 -14.32
CA LYS A 111 -11.11 -32.60 -14.63
C LYS A 111 -12.59 -32.88 -14.30
N LEU A 112 -13.05 -32.43 -13.13
CA LEU A 112 -14.45 -32.54 -12.72
C LEU A 112 -15.41 -31.79 -13.67
N ARG A 113 -15.00 -30.61 -14.18
CA ARG A 113 -15.76 -29.86 -15.19
C ARG A 113 -15.86 -30.61 -16.52
N GLU A 114 -14.76 -31.20 -16.99
CA GLU A 114 -14.75 -32.00 -18.22
C GLU A 114 -15.64 -33.26 -18.09
N GLU A 115 -15.55 -33.96 -16.96
CA GLU A 115 -16.38 -35.14 -16.66
C GLU A 115 -17.87 -34.78 -16.60
N SER A 116 -18.23 -33.67 -15.95
CA SER A 116 -19.62 -33.21 -15.86
C SER A 116 -20.17 -32.72 -17.21
N ALA A 117 -19.36 -32.04 -18.03
CA ALA A 117 -19.74 -31.64 -19.38
C ALA A 117 -20.07 -32.85 -20.28
N LEU A 118 -19.22 -33.88 -20.25
CA LEU A 118 -19.44 -35.13 -20.99
C LEU A 118 -20.72 -35.86 -20.52
N ALA A 119 -20.97 -35.87 -19.21
CA ALA A 119 -22.19 -36.45 -18.65
C ALA A 119 -23.45 -35.68 -19.10
N LEU A 120 -23.40 -34.35 -19.11
CA LEU A 120 -24.46 -33.48 -19.62
C LEU A 120 -24.73 -33.72 -21.10
N GLU A 121 -23.69 -33.82 -21.94
CA GLU A 121 -23.85 -34.10 -23.38
C GLU A 121 -24.50 -35.46 -23.62
N SER A 122 -24.07 -36.49 -22.90
CA SER A 122 -24.65 -37.84 -22.95
C SER A 122 -26.12 -37.87 -22.49
N ALA A 123 -26.45 -37.10 -21.44
CA ALA A 123 -27.82 -36.95 -20.96
C ALA A 123 -28.71 -36.23 -21.99
N HIS A 124 -28.24 -35.11 -22.56
CA HIS A 124 -28.95 -34.39 -23.62
C HIS A 124 -29.21 -35.27 -24.85
N LYS A 125 -28.23 -36.09 -25.25
CA LYS A 125 -28.38 -37.03 -26.37
C LYS A 125 -29.44 -38.10 -26.08
N LYS A 126 -29.45 -38.69 -24.88
CA LYS A 126 -30.48 -39.65 -24.45
C LYS A 126 -31.87 -39.03 -24.39
N ILE A 127 -32.00 -37.80 -23.88
CA ILE A 127 -33.28 -37.07 -23.84
C ILE A 127 -33.82 -36.85 -25.26
N LYS A 128 -32.95 -36.50 -26.20
CA LYS A 128 -33.30 -36.31 -27.62
C LYS A 128 -33.69 -37.61 -28.34
N GLU A 129 -33.08 -38.74 -27.96
CA GLU A 129 -33.42 -40.07 -28.50
C GLU A 129 -34.72 -40.65 -27.91
N LEU A 130 -35.12 -40.22 -26.71
CA LEU A 130 -36.33 -40.68 -26.00
C LEU A 130 -37.60 -39.87 -26.30
N THR A 131 -37.52 -38.81 -27.13
CA THR A 131 -38.66 -37.95 -27.48
C THR A 131 -39.00 -38.05 -28.98
N PRO A 132 -40.06 -38.77 -29.38
CA PRO A 132 -40.60 -38.64 -30.73
C PRO A 132 -41.43 -37.35 -30.83
N SER A 133 -40.94 -36.42 -31.65
CA SER A 133 -41.69 -35.42 -32.42
C SER A 133 -43.05 -34.99 -31.85
N GLN A 134 -43.05 -34.02 -30.95
CA GLN A 134 -44.02 -32.91 -30.83
C GLN A 134 -43.67 -32.11 -29.56
N VAL A 135 -42.69 -31.22 -29.69
CA VAL A 135 -42.67 -30.02 -28.86
C VAL A 135 -42.52 -28.89 -29.86
N GLU A 136 -43.63 -28.20 -30.07
CA GLU A 136 -43.65 -26.90 -30.70
C GLU A 136 -42.60 -26.02 -30.05
N ASP A 137 -41.93 -25.26 -30.91
CA ASP A 137 -40.93 -24.26 -30.63
C ASP A 137 -41.48 -23.20 -29.65
N THR A 138 -41.47 -23.50 -28.35
CA THR A 138 -41.55 -22.51 -27.27
C THR A 138 -40.16 -22.01 -26.92
N SER A 139 -39.40 -21.62 -27.95
CA SER A 139 -38.22 -20.75 -27.81
C SER A 139 -38.65 -19.29 -27.97
N GLN A 140 -39.67 -18.87 -27.23
CA GLN A 140 -39.90 -17.46 -26.91
C GLN A 140 -39.98 -17.31 -25.39
N HIS A 141 -38.91 -17.69 -24.71
CA HIS A 141 -38.51 -16.94 -23.51
C HIS A 141 -37.76 -15.69 -23.97
N ASN A 142 -38.53 -14.73 -24.49
CA ASN A 142 -38.11 -13.33 -24.62
C ASN A 142 -38.36 -12.67 -23.26
N ASP A 143 -37.41 -12.85 -22.36
CA ASP A 143 -36.87 -11.75 -21.56
C ASP A 143 -35.40 -12.12 -21.34
N SER A 144 -34.52 -11.42 -22.04
CA SER A 144 -33.11 -11.41 -21.74
C SER A 144 -32.94 -11.27 -20.23
N GLU A 145 -32.27 -12.21 -19.56
CA GLU A 145 -31.57 -11.90 -18.31
C GLU A 145 -30.55 -10.83 -18.66
N LYS A 146 -30.98 -9.57 -18.63
CA LYS A 146 -30.16 -8.43 -18.95
C LYS A 146 -29.16 -8.36 -17.81
N GLN A 147 -27.93 -8.80 -18.06
CA GLN A 147 -26.85 -8.73 -17.09
C GLN A 147 -26.81 -7.31 -16.52
N GLN A 148 -26.76 -7.21 -15.18
CA GLN A 148 -26.77 -5.92 -14.51
C GLN A 148 -25.61 -5.06 -15.01
N ARG A 149 -25.91 -3.82 -15.37
CA ARG A 149 -24.92 -2.81 -15.75
C ARG A 149 -24.31 -2.21 -14.51
N VAL A 150 -23.00 -2.38 -14.34
CA VAL A 150 -22.27 -2.01 -13.12
C VAL A 150 -21.31 -0.87 -13.40
N GLY A 151 -21.31 0.13 -12.51
CA GLY A 151 -20.29 1.16 -12.43
C GLY A 151 -19.47 1.00 -11.15
N VAL A 152 -18.16 0.82 -11.30
CA VAL A 152 -17.20 0.68 -10.19
C VAL A 152 -16.46 2.00 -9.99
N PHE A 153 -16.45 2.52 -8.77
CA PHE A 153 -15.83 3.79 -8.42
C PHE A 153 -14.94 3.60 -7.19
N VAL A 154 -13.63 3.72 -7.38
CA VAL A 154 -12.63 3.36 -6.37
C VAL A 154 -11.89 4.58 -5.85
N ASP A 155 -12.07 4.90 -4.58
CA ASP A 155 -11.24 5.87 -3.87
C ASP A 155 -9.93 5.20 -3.45
N VAL A 156 -8.92 5.32 -4.30
CA VAL A 156 -7.62 4.68 -4.10
C VAL A 156 -6.94 5.20 -2.83
N GLN A 157 -7.13 6.47 -2.48
CA GLN A 157 -6.48 7.06 -1.32
C GLN A 157 -7.10 6.50 -0.02
N ASN A 158 -8.43 6.45 0.06
CA ASN A 158 -9.13 5.86 1.20
C ASN A 158 -8.78 4.38 1.38
N MET A 159 -8.81 3.59 0.29
CA MET A 159 -8.45 2.17 0.31
C MET A 159 -6.98 1.94 0.70
N PHE A 160 -6.05 2.76 0.21
CA PHE A 160 -4.64 2.64 0.53
C PHE A 160 -4.36 2.88 2.02
N TYR A 161 -4.93 3.94 2.60
CA TYR A 161 -4.72 4.20 4.03
C TYR A 161 -5.37 3.13 4.91
N ALA A 162 -6.56 2.67 4.55
CA ALA A 162 -7.25 1.60 5.28
C ALA A 162 -6.46 0.29 5.30
N ALA A 163 -5.88 -0.10 4.16
CA ALA A 163 -5.02 -1.29 4.05
C ALA A 163 -3.72 -1.13 4.85
N LYS A 164 -3.08 0.04 4.76
CA LYS A 164 -1.82 0.32 5.44
C LYS A 164 -1.96 0.35 6.97
N ASP A 165 -3.01 0.96 7.49
CA ASP A 165 -3.21 1.17 8.93
C ASP A 165 -3.27 -0.15 9.71
N ARG A 166 -4.08 -1.11 9.22
CA ARG A 166 -4.32 -2.36 9.95
C ARG A 166 -3.47 -3.54 9.48
N TYR A 167 -3.16 -3.61 8.20
CA TYR A 167 -2.50 -4.78 7.61
C TYR A 167 -1.07 -4.49 7.14
N ASN A 168 -0.66 -3.21 7.12
CA ASN A 168 0.62 -2.78 6.55
C ASN A 168 0.89 -3.37 5.15
N ALA A 169 -0.18 -3.55 4.37
CA ALA A 169 -0.19 -4.21 3.07
C ALA A 169 -0.88 -3.32 2.01
N ARG A 170 -0.94 -3.79 0.76
CA ARG A 170 -1.60 -3.07 -0.34
C ARG A 170 -2.82 -3.85 -0.81
N LEU A 171 -3.83 -3.13 -1.28
CA LEU A 171 -5.00 -3.75 -1.89
C LEU A 171 -4.66 -4.30 -3.28
N ASP A 172 -5.12 -5.51 -3.58
CA ASP A 172 -5.04 -6.11 -4.91
C ASP A 172 -6.23 -5.63 -5.76
N TYR A 173 -5.99 -4.59 -6.58
CA TYR A 173 -7.03 -3.98 -7.40
C TYR A 173 -7.54 -4.90 -8.53
N LEU A 174 -6.76 -5.90 -8.94
CA LEU A 174 -7.19 -6.87 -9.95
C LEU A 174 -8.21 -7.83 -9.34
N LYS A 175 -7.85 -8.45 -8.20
CA LYS A 175 -8.79 -9.30 -7.45
C LYS A 175 -10.03 -8.55 -7.00
N LEU A 176 -9.86 -7.29 -6.60
CA LEU A 176 -10.97 -6.43 -6.21
C LEU A 176 -11.98 -6.33 -7.37
N LEU A 177 -11.53 -5.98 -8.58
CA LEU A 177 -12.41 -5.81 -9.73
C LEU A 177 -13.13 -7.11 -10.07
N ASP A 178 -12.39 -8.21 -10.17
CA ASP A 178 -12.94 -9.51 -10.53
C ASP A 178 -14.01 -9.98 -9.54
N MET A 179 -13.75 -9.81 -8.24
CA MET A 179 -14.68 -10.23 -7.18
C MET A 179 -15.95 -9.37 -7.17
N ILE A 180 -15.80 -8.05 -7.21
CA ILE A 180 -16.96 -7.15 -7.08
C ILE A 180 -17.76 -7.11 -8.36
N VAL A 181 -17.22 -7.42 -9.53
CA VAL A 181 -17.99 -7.43 -10.77
C VAL A 181 -18.70 -8.78 -10.96
N GLY A 182 -18.00 -9.89 -10.81
CA GLY A 182 -18.53 -11.23 -11.12
C GLY A 182 -18.98 -11.35 -12.59
N ASP A 183 -20.15 -11.93 -12.83
CA ASP A 183 -20.70 -12.15 -14.18
C ASP A 183 -21.49 -10.94 -14.74
N ARG A 184 -21.33 -9.76 -14.13
CA ARG A 184 -22.09 -8.54 -14.48
C ARG A 184 -21.41 -7.76 -15.60
N THR A 185 -22.18 -6.93 -16.32
CA THR A 185 -21.64 -6.10 -17.40
C THR A 185 -21.04 -4.82 -16.82
N VAL A 186 -19.71 -4.66 -16.88
CA VAL A 186 -19.04 -3.41 -16.48
C VAL A 186 -19.28 -2.33 -17.53
N VAL A 187 -19.98 -1.27 -17.15
CA VAL A 187 -20.13 -0.07 -17.99
C VAL A 187 -18.97 0.89 -17.76
N ALA A 188 -18.52 1.03 -16.52
CA ALA A 188 -17.33 1.81 -16.17
C ALA A 188 -16.66 1.25 -14.92
N ALA A 189 -15.34 1.28 -14.90
CA ALA A 189 -14.54 1.10 -13.70
C ALA A 189 -13.57 2.26 -13.61
N VAL A 190 -13.70 3.11 -12.60
CA VAL A 190 -12.92 4.34 -12.44
C VAL A 190 -12.13 4.29 -11.14
N ALA A 191 -10.82 4.49 -11.23
CA ALA A 191 -9.93 4.57 -10.08
C ALA A 191 -9.44 6.01 -9.90
N TYR A 192 -9.71 6.57 -8.72
CA TYR A 192 -9.42 7.96 -8.39
C TYR A 192 -8.14 8.05 -7.58
N VAL A 193 -7.06 8.50 -8.22
CA VAL A 193 -5.71 8.50 -7.65
C VAL A 193 -5.30 9.92 -7.24
N VAL A 194 -4.77 10.05 -6.03
CA VAL A 194 -4.17 11.30 -5.56
C VAL A 194 -2.65 11.19 -5.62
N GLN A 195 -2.05 12.02 -6.47
CA GLN A 195 -0.61 12.02 -6.71
C GLN A 195 0.10 12.92 -5.70
N MET A 196 1.10 12.34 -5.03
CA MET A 196 2.02 13.09 -4.18
C MET A 196 3.24 13.47 -5.02
N PRO A 197 3.69 14.74 -5.02
CA PRO A 197 4.83 15.18 -5.83
C PRO A 197 6.13 14.41 -5.59
N GLU A 198 6.28 13.84 -4.39
CA GLU A 198 7.47 13.11 -3.96
C GLU A 198 7.44 11.61 -4.34
N VAL A 199 6.31 11.09 -4.80
CA VAL A 199 6.11 9.66 -5.07
C VAL A 199 5.80 9.46 -6.54
N ASP A 200 6.68 8.75 -7.25
CA ASP A 200 6.40 8.30 -8.61
C ASP A 200 5.35 7.18 -8.59
N GLN A 201 4.14 7.52 -9.01
CA GLN A 201 3.01 6.61 -9.12
C GLN A 201 2.73 6.17 -10.57
N THR A 202 3.60 6.52 -11.52
CA THR A 202 3.36 6.27 -12.96
C THR A 202 3.14 4.78 -13.25
N ALA A 203 3.98 3.91 -12.69
CA ALA A 203 3.86 2.47 -12.86
C ALA A 203 2.55 1.89 -12.29
N PHE A 204 2.08 2.44 -11.17
CA PHE A 204 0.83 2.02 -10.54
C PHE A 204 -0.38 2.46 -11.37
N ILE A 205 -0.38 3.69 -11.88
CA ILE A 205 -1.42 4.21 -12.78
C ILE A 205 -1.49 3.34 -14.04
N SER A 206 -0.34 3.10 -14.68
CA SER A 206 -0.30 2.24 -15.86
C SER A 206 -0.78 0.82 -15.54
N PHE A 207 -0.45 0.26 -14.37
CA PHE A 207 -0.97 -1.03 -13.94
C PHE A 207 -2.50 -1.05 -13.86
N LEU A 208 -3.12 -0.04 -13.24
CA LEU A 208 -4.58 0.05 -13.17
C LEU A 208 -5.22 0.16 -14.55
N GLU A 209 -4.68 1.01 -15.42
CA GLU A 209 -5.16 1.20 -16.79
C GLU A 209 -5.10 -0.07 -17.63
N HIS A 210 -4.00 -0.83 -17.53
CA HIS A 210 -3.86 -2.10 -18.24
C HIS A 210 -4.82 -3.18 -17.72
N ASN A 211 -5.33 -3.05 -16.50
CA ASN A 211 -6.23 -4.00 -15.85
C ASN A 211 -7.69 -3.51 -15.80
N GLY A 212 -8.08 -2.67 -16.77
CA GLY A 212 -9.50 -2.35 -17.01
C GLY A 212 -10.05 -1.15 -16.24
N TYR A 213 -9.23 -0.45 -15.44
CA TYR A 213 -9.65 0.79 -14.81
C TYR A 213 -9.39 2.00 -15.70
N HIS A 214 -10.32 2.94 -15.75
CA HIS A 214 -10.05 4.30 -16.17
C HIS A 214 -9.49 5.09 -14.97
N VAL A 215 -8.26 5.59 -15.08
CA VAL A 215 -7.63 6.31 -13.97
C VAL A 215 -7.87 7.81 -14.09
N LYS A 216 -8.41 8.42 -13.03
CA LYS A 216 -8.47 9.87 -12.87
C LYS A 216 -7.49 10.29 -11.79
N SER A 217 -6.53 11.14 -12.15
CA SER A 217 -5.46 11.57 -11.23
C SER A 217 -5.55 13.06 -10.89
N LYS A 218 -5.23 13.39 -9.64
CA LYS A 218 -5.22 14.76 -9.12
C LYS A 218 -3.99 14.96 -8.25
N GLU A 219 -3.28 16.07 -8.45
CA GLU A 219 -2.14 16.43 -7.62
C GLU A 219 -2.59 16.88 -6.24
N LEU A 220 -1.97 16.32 -5.20
CA LEU A 220 -2.16 16.75 -3.83
C LEU A 220 -1.62 18.17 -3.67
N ARG A 221 -2.50 19.12 -3.33
CA ARG A 221 -2.09 20.50 -3.05
C ARG A 221 -2.08 20.75 -1.55
N MET A 222 -0.87 20.93 -1.02
CA MET A 222 -0.68 21.44 0.34
C MET A 222 -0.86 22.95 0.35
N ARG A 223 -1.78 23.45 1.17
CA ARG A 223 -1.89 24.89 1.43
C ARG A 223 -0.85 25.32 2.45
N LEU A 224 -0.58 26.63 2.47
CA LEU A 224 0.32 27.28 3.43
C LEU A 224 -0.15 27.13 4.89
N ASP A 225 -1.43 26.81 5.10
CA ASP A 225 -2.04 26.55 6.42
C ASP A 225 -1.89 25.09 6.88
N GLY A 226 -1.20 24.24 6.10
CA GLY A 226 -1.01 22.83 6.40
C GLY A 226 -2.21 21.94 6.04
N SER A 227 -3.31 22.51 5.54
CA SER A 227 -4.44 21.71 5.06
C SER A 227 -4.11 21.07 3.70
N ALA A 228 -4.28 19.76 3.62
CA ALA A 228 -4.21 19.03 2.38
C ALA A 228 -5.54 19.21 1.63
N LYS A 229 -5.50 19.75 0.41
CA LYS A 229 -6.64 19.75 -0.50
C LYS A 229 -6.34 18.80 -1.64
N GLY A 230 -7.03 17.66 -1.66
CA GLY A 230 -6.69 16.60 -2.60
C GLY A 230 -7.66 15.45 -2.72
N ASP A 231 -8.70 15.35 -1.88
CA ASP A 231 -9.70 14.30 -2.00
C ASP A 231 -10.43 14.31 -3.36
N TRP A 232 -11.04 13.17 -3.64
CA TRP A 232 -11.81 12.94 -4.86
C TRP A 232 -13.32 12.92 -4.61
N ASP A 233 -13.79 13.14 -3.38
CA ASP A 233 -15.17 12.91 -2.96
C ASP A 233 -16.19 13.60 -3.87
N MET A 234 -15.96 14.88 -4.15
CA MET A 234 -16.82 15.63 -5.07
C MET A 234 -16.74 15.12 -6.52
N GLY A 235 -15.55 14.73 -6.98
CA GLY A 235 -15.36 14.22 -8.33
C GLY A 235 -16.05 12.86 -8.52
N ILE A 236 -15.85 11.96 -7.55
CA ILE A 236 -16.53 10.67 -7.46
C ILE A 236 -18.05 10.86 -7.47
N ALA A 237 -18.56 11.77 -6.63
CA ALA A 237 -20.00 12.04 -6.56
C ALA A 237 -20.56 12.56 -7.89
N ILE A 238 -19.89 13.51 -8.53
CA ILE A 238 -20.31 14.08 -9.82
C ILE A 238 -20.33 13.00 -10.91
N ASP A 239 -19.28 12.19 -11.00
CA ASP A 239 -19.17 11.13 -11.99
C ASP A 239 -20.26 10.08 -11.78
N ILE A 240 -20.47 9.61 -10.54
CA ILE A 240 -21.55 8.68 -10.20
C ILE A 240 -22.91 9.23 -10.64
N ILE A 241 -23.22 10.48 -10.30
CA ILE A 241 -24.49 11.12 -10.64
C ILE A 241 -24.68 11.21 -12.15
N SER A 242 -23.61 11.54 -12.88
CA SER A 242 -23.66 11.68 -14.34
C SER A 242 -23.95 10.39 -15.08
N MET A 243 -23.70 9.23 -14.43
CA MET A 243 -23.86 7.91 -15.03
C MET A 243 -25.11 7.16 -14.55
N LEU A 244 -25.95 7.79 -13.71
CA LEU A 244 -27.08 7.09 -13.07
C LEU A 244 -28.06 6.44 -14.05
N ASP A 245 -28.29 7.06 -15.21
CA ASP A 245 -29.23 6.53 -16.20
C ASP A 245 -28.67 5.30 -16.95
N ASP A 246 -27.34 5.12 -16.93
CA ASP A 246 -26.64 4.04 -17.61
C ASP A 246 -26.33 2.84 -16.72
N LEU A 247 -26.54 2.98 -15.41
CA LEU A 247 -26.12 2.01 -14.39
C LEU A 247 -27.30 1.42 -13.63
N ASP A 248 -27.30 0.10 -13.47
CA ASP A 248 -28.27 -0.60 -12.61
C ASP A 248 -27.72 -0.75 -11.18
N VAL A 249 -26.39 -0.87 -11.06
CA VAL A 249 -25.66 -0.99 -9.80
C VAL A 249 -24.44 -0.08 -9.79
N ILE A 250 -24.26 0.64 -8.68
CA ILE A 250 -23.05 1.41 -8.37
C ILE A 250 -22.30 0.68 -7.27
N ILE A 251 -21.04 0.37 -7.53
CA ILE A 251 -20.11 -0.17 -6.56
C ILE A 251 -19.15 0.95 -6.14
N LEU A 252 -19.27 1.40 -4.90
CA LEU A 252 -18.41 2.40 -4.29
C LEU A 252 -17.36 1.71 -3.42
N ALA A 253 -16.11 1.73 -3.86
CA ALA A 253 -15.00 1.27 -3.05
C ALA A 253 -14.40 2.43 -2.24
N SER A 254 -15.07 2.77 -1.14
CA SER A 254 -14.62 3.76 -0.15
C SER A 254 -15.27 3.50 1.21
N GLY A 255 -14.53 3.77 2.29
CA GLY A 255 -15.03 3.74 3.66
C GLY A 255 -15.58 5.08 4.17
N ASP A 256 -15.52 6.14 3.35
CA ASP A 256 -15.80 7.51 3.80
C ASP A 256 -17.30 7.78 4.03
N GLY A 257 -17.62 8.25 5.24
CA GLY A 257 -18.98 8.60 5.64
C GLY A 257 -19.57 9.77 4.85
N ASP A 258 -18.76 10.62 4.24
CA ASP A 258 -19.23 11.77 3.47
C ASP A 258 -20.03 11.36 2.22
N PHE A 259 -19.86 10.12 1.74
CA PHE A 259 -20.68 9.55 0.67
C PHE A 259 -22.10 9.16 1.09
N CYS A 260 -22.46 9.19 2.37
CA CYS A 260 -23.79 8.79 2.84
C CYS A 260 -24.94 9.52 2.11
N ALA A 261 -24.79 10.83 1.88
CA ALA A 261 -25.79 11.62 1.18
C ALA A 261 -25.90 11.25 -0.31
N LEU A 262 -24.77 10.89 -0.93
CA LEU A 262 -24.72 10.37 -2.29
C LEU A 262 -25.48 9.04 -2.38
N VAL A 263 -25.16 8.09 -1.50
CA VAL A 263 -25.82 6.76 -1.46
C VAL A 263 -27.34 6.87 -1.40
N GLU A 264 -27.87 7.71 -0.50
CA GLU A 264 -29.31 7.92 -0.39
C GLU A 264 -29.93 8.49 -1.66
N MET A 265 -29.26 9.42 -2.31
CA MET A 265 -29.78 10.06 -3.52
C MET A 265 -29.75 9.11 -4.71
N VAL A 266 -28.68 8.33 -4.87
CA VAL A 266 -28.57 7.27 -5.88
C VAL A 266 -29.70 6.25 -5.72
N LYS A 267 -29.95 5.80 -4.49
CA LYS A 267 -31.05 4.87 -4.18
C LYS A 267 -32.42 5.46 -4.50
N LYS A 268 -32.65 6.75 -4.22
CA LYS A 268 -33.89 7.46 -4.60
C LYS A 268 -34.10 7.53 -6.11
N LYS A 269 -33.04 7.39 -6.90
CA LYS A 269 -33.08 7.33 -8.37
C LYS A 269 -33.27 5.90 -8.90
N GLY A 270 -33.38 4.91 -8.03
CA GLY A 270 -33.66 3.52 -8.40
C GLY A 270 -32.43 2.69 -8.74
N CYS A 271 -31.22 3.23 -8.55
CA CYS A 271 -29.97 2.49 -8.74
C CYS A 271 -29.54 1.85 -7.42
N ARG A 272 -29.09 0.59 -7.47
CA ARG A 272 -28.59 -0.13 -6.29
C ARG A 272 -27.19 0.36 -5.94
N VAL A 273 -26.90 0.49 -4.65
CA VAL A 273 -25.57 0.88 -4.16
C VAL A 273 -24.94 -0.23 -3.33
N GLU A 274 -23.80 -0.69 -3.79
CA GLU A 274 -22.94 -1.66 -3.10
C GLU A 274 -21.69 -0.92 -2.60
N VAL A 275 -21.36 -1.05 -1.32
CA VAL A 275 -20.15 -0.44 -0.75
C VAL A 275 -19.12 -1.52 -0.48
N VAL A 276 -17.90 -1.33 -0.95
CA VAL A 276 -16.79 -2.29 -0.78
C VAL A 276 -15.67 -1.59 -0.01
N ALA A 277 -15.45 -1.96 1.24
CA ALA A 277 -14.42 -1.28 2.04
C ALA A 277 -13.94 -2.14 3.21
N PHE A 278 -12.86 -1.70 3.85
CA PHE A 278 -12.36 -2.33 5.06
C PHE A 278 -13.28 -2.04 6.24
N PRO A 279 -13.85 -3.06 6.92
CA PRO A 279 -14.86 -2.85 7.96
C PRO A 279 -14.38 -1.96 9.11
N HIS A 280 -13.09 -1.99 9.45
CA HIS A 280 -12.51 -1.20 10.53
C HIS A 280 -12.31 0.27 10.19
N ASN A 281 -12.27 0.62 8.90
CA ASN A 281 -12.06 1.97 8.40
C ASN A 281 -13.24 2.43 7.53
N THR A 282 -14.45 2.01 7.89
CA THR A 282 -15.68 2.36 7.18
C THR A 282 -16.70 2.94 8.16
N SER A 283 -17.32 4.06 7.78
CA SER A 283 -18.42 4.65 8.55
C SER A 283 -19.58 3.67 8.73
N ILE A 284 -20.09 3.54 9.97
CA ILE A 284 -21.24 2.68 10.28
C ILE A 284 -22.47 3.16 9.50
N ASP A 285 -22.67 4.46 9.40
CA ASP A 285 -23.81 5.04 8.66
C ASP A 285 -23.74 4.69 7.18
N LEU A 286 -22.54 4.67 6.59
CA LEU A 286 -22.36 4.29 5.20
C LEU A 286 -22.71 2.82 4.97
N GLN A 287 -22.23 1.93 5.85
CA GLN A 287 -22.57 0.49 5.80
C GLN A 287 -24.07 0.26 5.88
N GLN A 288 -24.77 1.00 6.75
CA GLN A 288 -26.21 0.85 6.93
C GLN A 288 -27.04 1.43 5.78
N LYS A 289 -26.54 2.46 5.09
CA LYS A 289 -27.25 3.12 3.99
C LYS A 289 -27.08 2.39 2.67
N ALA A 290 -25.96 1.69 2.47
CA ALA A 290 -25.74 0.84 1.31
C ALA A 290 -26.83 -0.26 1.20
N ASP A 291 -27.12 -0.71 -0.02
CA ASP A 291 -27.98 -1.88 -0.22
C ASP A 291 -27.25 -3.18 0.13
N GLU A 292 -25.94 -3.20 -0.10
CA GLU A 292 -25.06 -4.29 0.31
C GLU A 292 -23.68 -3.74 0.69
N PHE A 293 -23.07 -4.33 1.72
CA PHE A 293 -21.72 -4.01 2.16
C PHE A 293 -20.83 -5.22 2.00
N PHE A 294 -19.77 -5.09 1.20
CA PHE A 294 -18.77 -6.11 0.94
C PHE A 294 -17.50 -5.81 1.76
N PRO A 295 -17.24 -6.57 2.82
CA PRO A 295 -16.07 -6.36 3.66
C PRO A 295 -14.79 -6.78 2.94
N ILE A 296 -13.80 -5.89 2.87
CA ILE A 296 -12.45 -6.23 2.41
C ILE A 296 -11.67 -6.90 3.55
N GLY A 297 -11.16 -8.10 3.29
CA GLY A 297 -10.34 -8.90 4.20
C GLY A 297 -8.88 -9.02 3.77
N GLY A 298 -8.12 -9.85 4.50
CA GLY A 298 -6.70 -10.08 4.23
C GLY A 298 -6.41 -10.87 2.94
N ASP A 299 -7.38 -11.61 2.44
CA ASP A 299 -7.36 -12.34 1.17
C ASP A 299 -7.27 -11.43 -0.07
N MET A 300 -7.67 -10.17 0.10
CA MET A 300 -7.64 -9.13 -0.92
C MET A 300 -6.34 -8.29 -0.90
N LEU A 301 -5.35 -8.67 -0.09
CA LEU A 301 -4.13 -7.90 0.12
C LEU A 301 -2.91 -8.58 -0.51
N ILE A 302 -1.92 -7.75 -0.88
CA ILE A 302 -0.61 -8.11 -1.45
C ILE A 302 0.55 -7.32 -0.83
#